data_AF-A0A0E9LUX2-F1
#
_entry.id   AF-A0A0E9LUX2-F1
#
_cell.length_a   1.000
_cell.length_b   1.000
_cell.length_c   1.000
_cell.angle_alpha   90.00
_cell.angle_beta   90.00
_cell.angle_gamma   90.00
#
_symmetry.space_group_name_H-M   'P 1'
#
loop_
_entity.id
_entity.type
_entity.pdbx_description
1 polymer ?
#
loop_
_entity_poly.entity_id
_entity_poly.type
_entity_poly.pdbx_seq_one_letter_code
_entity_poly.pdbx_strand_id
1 'polypeptide(L)'
;MGDPSLLAMNSLRHERFPSVTQKGDLYFYADYGSSLVTFDFQKANIYRAEKSETGYVLAEKLPATVNSAYADYTPLIAPDGSFLIFASRRPGGRGQSDLYISYWQEDGSWSEAVNLGSPVNSTDSDHYLTDT
;
A
#
# COMPACT_ATOMS: atom_id res chain seq x y z
N MET A 1 19.13 23.18 -21.22
CA MET A 1 18.92 23.45 -19.77
C MET A 1 17.88 22.45 -19.30
N GLY A 2 18.30 21.45 -18.53
CA GLY A 2 17.44 20.37 -18.04
C GLY A 2 16.75 20.79 -16.74
N ASP A 3 15.47 20.46 -16.61
CA ASP A 3 14.63 20.78 -15.46
C ASP A 3 15.05 19.96 -14.22
N PRO A 4 15.30 20.60 -13.06
CA PRO A 4 15.73 19.94 -11.81
C PRO A 4 14.60 19.33 -10.95
N SER A 5 13.37 19.19 -11.45
CA SER A 5 12.22 18.70 -10.66
C SER A 5 12.01 17.17 -10.58
N LEU A 6 12.96 16.35 -11.05
CA LEU A 6 12.95 14.87 -10.93
C LEU A 6 13.11 14.34 -9.49
N LEU A 7 12.81 15.13 -8.46
CA LEU A 7 13.12 14.86 -7.06
C LEU A 7 12.01 14.20 -6.22
N ALA A 8 10.92 13.70 -6.82
CA ALA A 8 9.85 13.03 -6.05
C ALA A 8 9.69 11.52 -6.29
N MET A 9 10.45 10.91 -7.20
CA MET A 9 10.35 9.48 -7.50
C MET A 9 11.72 8.82 -7.74
N ASN A 10 12.67 9.14 -6.88
CA ASN A 10 13.83 8.29 -6.60
C ASN A 10 14.49 8.78 -5.31
N SER A 11 13.67 9.10 -4.30
CA SER A 11 14.21 9.45 -2.99
C SER A 11 14.82 8.17 -2.42
N LEU A 12 15.91 8.27 -1.65
CA LEU A 12 16.67 7.17 -1.03
C LEU A 12 15.85 6.35 0.00
N ARG A 13 14.59 6.04 -0.27
CA ARG A 13 13.61 5.46 0.64
C ARG A 13 13.00 4.22 -0.03
N HIS A 14 12.84 3.17 0.76
CA HIS A 14 12.58 1.82 0.30
C HIS A 14 11.14 1.65 -0.21
N GLU A 15 10.84 2.20 -1.38
CA GLU A 15 9.59 1.96 -2.11
C GLU A 15 9.62 0.54 -2.68
N ARG A 16 8.72 -0.34 -2.22
CA ARG A 16 8.68 -1.74 -2.65
C ARG A 16 7.27 -2.13 -3.08
N PHE A 17 7.21 -2.94 -4.15
CA PHE A 17 5.98 -3.50 -4.71
C PHE A 17 4.88 -2.45 -4.99
N PRO A 18 5.14 -1.47 -5.87
CA PRO A 18 4.07 -0.60 -6.32
C PRO A 18 3.05 -1.39 -7.14
N SER A 19 1.77 -1.12 -6.91
CA SER A 19 0.69 -1.49 -7.82
C SER A 19 0.07 -0.22 -8.40
N VAL A 20 -0.50 -0.32 -9.60
CA VAL A 20 -0.91 0.84 -10.39
C VAL A 20 -2.32 0.66 -10.93
N THR A 21 -3.13 1.71 -10.83
CA THR A 21 -4.45 1.77 -11.49
C THR A 21 -4.29 2.04 -13.00
N GLN A 22 -5.32 1.82 -13.81
CA GLN A 22 -5.32 2.15 -15.23
C GLN A 22 -5.11 3.66 -15.49
N LYS A 23 -5.62 4.52 -14.59
CA LYS A 23 -5.37 5.97 -14.65
C LYS A 23 -3.94 6.34 -14.24
N GLY A 24 -3.19 5.40 -13.69
CA GLY A 24 -1.77 5.53 -13.39
C GLY A 24 -1.46 5.89 -11.94
N ASP A 25 -2.43 5.98 -11.04
CA ASP A 25 -2.15 6.21 -9.61
C ASP A 25 -1.35 5.04 -9.04
N LEU A 26 -0.29 5.35 -8.29
CA LEU A 26 0.58 4.39 -7.62
C LEU A 26 0.13 4.14 -6.19
N TYR A 27 0.12 2.88 -5.80
CA TYR A 27 -0.05 2.41 -4.44
C TYR A 27 1.18 1.64 -4.02
N PHE A 28 1.79 2.01 -2.91
CA PHE A 28 3.02 1.38 -2.41
C PHE A 28 3.06 1.47 -0.88
N TYR A 29 4.03 0.82 -0.25
CA TYR A 29 4.24 0.96 1.19
C TYR A 29 5.59 1.58 1.52
N ALA A 30 5.61 2.34 2.60
CA ALA A 30 6.78 3.02 3.13
C ALA A 30 6.65 3.16 4.65
N ASP A 31 7.73 3.52 5.33
CA ASP A 31 7.80 3.75 6.77
C ASP A 31 8.07 5.22 7.09
N TYR A 32 7.48 6.15 6.31
CA TYR A 32 7.65 7.58 6.49
C TYR A 32 7.38 7.97 7.97
N GLY A 33 8.40 8.54 8.63
CA GLY A 33 8.42 8.77 10.08
C GLY A 33 9.45 7.94 10.86
N SER A 34 10.12 6.98 10.20
CA SER A 34 11.25 6.22 10.75
C SER A 34 12.61 6.90 10.49
N SER A 35 13.70 6.20 10.85
CA SER A 35 15.07 6.61 10.55
C SER A 35 15.30 6.73 9.04
N LEU A 36 15.98 7.80 8.61
CA LEU A 36 16.36 8.00 7.20
C LEU A 36 17.30 6.91 6.66
N VAL A 37 17.89 6.11 7.54
CA VAL A 37 18.97 5.16 7.21
C VAL A 37 18.50 3.70 7.25
N THR A 38 17.43 3.39 7.99
CA THR A 38 17.00 2.00 8.20
C THR A 38 15.50 1.89 8.10
N PHE A 39 15.03 1.00 7.23
CA PHE A 39 13.63 0.68 7.11
C PHE A 39 13.12 -0.02 8.37
N ASP A 40 12.17 0.59 9.05
CA ASP A 40 11.43 0.01 10.15
C ASP A 40 10.15 -0.63 9.61
N PHE A 41 10.23 -1.91 9.27
CA PHE A 41 9.10 -2.67 8.74
C PHE A 41 7.88 -2.65 9.67
N GLN A 42 8.09 -2.53 10.98
CA GLN A 42 6.99 -2.48 11.94
C GLN A 42 6.16 -1.19 11.83
N LYS A 43 6.69 -0.18 11.13
CA LYS A 43 6.02 1.10 10.84
C LYS A 43 5.59 1.23 9.37
N ALA A 44 5.65 0.15 8.60
CA ALA A 44 5.19 0.17 7.22
C ALA A 44 3.70 0.54 7.16
N ASN A 45 3.38 1.49 6.29
CA ASN A 45 2.02 1.91 5.96
C ASN A 45 1.89 2.00 4.45
N ILE A 46 0.65 1.92 3.96
CA ILE A 46 0.30 2.06 2.55
C ILE A 46 0.03 3.52 2.22
N TYR A 47 0.58 3.95 1.10
CA TYR A 47 0.50 5.30 0.54
C TYR A 47 -0.04 5.24 -0.89
N ARG A 48 -0.64 6.35 -1.32
CA ARG A 48 -1.06 6.60 -2.70
C ARG A 48 -0.36 7.83 -3.24
N ALA A 49 0.19 7.75 -4.45
CA ALA A 49 0.59 8.91 -5.23
C ALA A 49 -0.29 9.01 -6.48
N GLU A 50 -1.05 10.10 -6.59
CA GLU A 50 -1.87 10.38 -7.77
C GLU A 50 -0.99 10.82 -8.94
N LYS A 51 -1.28 10.31 -10.13
CA LYS A 51 -0.56 10.67 -11.33
C LYS A 51 -0.95 12.08 -11.78
N SER A 52 0.05 12.93 -12.03
CA SER A 52 -0.11 14.25 -12.65
C SER A 52 0.37 14.25 -14.09
N GLU A 53 0.19 15.36 -14.81
CA GLU A 53 0.65 15.51 -16.20
C GLU A 53 2.17 15.35 -16.35
N THR A 54 2.94 15.79 -15.36
CA THR A 54 4.41 15.83 -15.40
C THR A 54 5.08 14.78 -14.50
N GLY A 55 4.30 13.95 -13.80
CA GLY A 55 4.82 12.96 -12.87
C GLY A 55 3.76 12.50 -11.89
N TYR A 56 4.04 12.65 -10.59
CA TYR A 56 3.14 12.27 -9.51
C TYR A 56 3.10 13.37 -8.45
N VAL A 57 1.94 13.52 -7.82
CA VAL A 57 1.81 14.38 -6.64
C VAL A 57 2.50 13.75 -5.43
N LEU A 58 2.67 14.54 -4.36
CA LEU A 58 3.20 14.03 -3.11
C LEU A 58 2.36 12.87 -2.59
N ALA A 59 3.01 11.77 -2.22
CA ALA A 59 2.31 10.59 -1.73
C ALA A 59 1.59 10.85 -0.41
N GLU A 60 0.36 10.36 -0.32
CA GLU A 60 -0.53 10.52 0.82
C GLU A 60 -0.69 9.18 1.54
N LYS A 61 -0.62 9.20 2.87
CA LYS A 61 -0.90 8.02 3.67
C LYS A 61 -2.39 7.67 3.55
N LEU A 62 -2.70 6.41 3.23
CA LEU A 62 -4.10 5.97 3.20
C LEU A 62 -4.75 6.04 4.60
N PRO A 63 -6.09 6.20 4.68
CA PRO A 63 -6.80 6.36 5.94
C PRO A 63 -6.69 5.14 6.86
N ALA A 64 -7.08 5.31 8.12
CA ALA A 64 -7.07 4.25 9.14
C ALA A 64 -8.06 3.10 8.87
N THR A 65 -8.97 3.26 7.90
CA THR A 65 -9.79 2.15 7.41
C THR A 65 -8.96 1.13 6.61
N VAL A 66 -7.84 1.58 6.02
CA VAL A 66 -6.86 0.74 5.32
C VAL A 66 -5.64 0.46 6.20
N ASN A 67 -4.98 1.50 6.69
CA ASN A 67 -3.78 1.39 7.54
C ASN A 67 -4.15 1.10 9.00
N SER A 68 -3.26 0.42 9.71
CA SER A 68 -3.42 0.04 11.11
C SER A 68 -2.28 0.58 11.98
N ALA A 69 -2.31 0.25 13.27
CA ALA A 69 -1.19 0.49 14.17
C ALA A 69 -0.02 -0.50 13.99
N TYR A 70 -0.18 -1.48 13.09
CA TYR A 70 0.78 -2.53 12.77
C TYR A 70 1.30 -2.36 11.34
N ALA A 71 2.23 -3.21 10.92
CA ALA A 71 2.75 -3.18 9.56
C ALA A 71 1.67 -3.55 8.53
N ASP A 72 1.38 -2.64 7.61
CA ASP A 72 0.54 -2.85 6.42
C ASP A 72 1.38 -2.59 5.16
N TYR A 73 1.41 -3.56 4.24
CA TYR A 73 2.37 -3.55 3.13
C TYR A 73 1.93 -4.40 1.94
N THR A 74 2.74 -4.37 0.87
CA THR A 74 2.50 -5.05 -0.42
C THR A 74 1.09 -4.83 -0.97
N PRO A 75 0.70 -3.57 -1.22
CA PRO A 75 -0.60 -3.25 -1.78
C PRO A 75 -0.74 -3.72 -3.24
N LEU A 76 -1.88 -4.29 -3.56
CA LEU A 76 -2.35 -4.62 -4.90
C LEU A 76 -3.69 -3.92 -5.15
N ILE A 77 -3.64 -2.81 -5.89
CA ILE A 77 -4.83 -2.06 -6.32
C ILE A 77 -5.43 -2.72 -7.56
N ALA A 78 -6.75 -2.86 -7.59
CA ALA A 78 -7.47 -3.26 -8.80
C ALA A 78 -7.19 -2.26 -9.93
N PRO A 79 -7.09 -2.69 -11.20
CA PRO A 79 -6.84 -1.78 -12.31
C PRO A 79 -7.86 -0.64 -12.42
N ASP A 80 -9.12 -0.89 -12.09
CA ASP A 80 -10.18 0.12 -12.07
C ASP A 80 -10.23 0.96 -10.76
N GLY A 81 -9.40 0.62 -9.77
CA GLY A 81 -9.35 1.27 -8.46
C GLY A 81 -10.46 0.83 -7.50
N SER A 82 -11.26 -0.19 -7.84
CA SER A 82 -12.44 -0.60 -7.06
C SER A 82 -12.12 -1.27 -5.72
N PHE A 83 -10.99 -1.95 -5.62
CA PHE A 83 -10.55 -2.58 -4.37
C PHE A 83 -9.03 -2.58 -4.25
N LEU A 84 -8.57 -2.69 -3.01
CA LEU A 84 -7.17 -2.79 -2.63
C LEU A 84 -6.99 -4.04 -1.76
N ILE A 85 -6.12 -4.96 -2.18
CA ILE A 85 -5.69 -6.10 -1.37
C ILE A 85 -4.29 -5.80 -0.83
N PHE A 86 -4.00 -6.17 0.41
CA PHE A 86 -2.70 -5.95 1.01
C PHE A 86 -2.44 -6.91 2.17
N ALA A 87 -1.18 -7.07 2.54
CA ALA A 87 -0.80 -7.87 3.71
C ALA A 87 -0.74 -6.99 4.97
N SER A 88 -1.21 -7.53 6.10
CA SER A 88 -1.25 -6.82 7.37
C SER A 88 -0.85 -7.71 8.54
N ARG A 89 -0.14 -7.12 9.50
CA ARG A 89 0.16 -7.71 10.82
C ARG A 89 -0.86 -7.36 11.91
N ARG A 90 -2.02 -6.82 11.54
CA ARG A 90 -3.07 -6.49 12.52
C ARG A 90 -3.59 -7.74 13.24
N PRO A 91 -3.95 -7.64 14.52
CA PRO A 91 -4.43 -8.78 15.31
C PRO A 91 -5.77 -9.31 14.80
N GLY A 92 -6.04 -10.59 15.04
CA GLY A 92 -7.26 -11.28 14.60
C GLY A 92 -7.10 -12.09 13.30
N GLY A 93 -5.91 -12.04 12.69
CA GLY A 93 -5.51 -12.91 11.59
C GLY A 93 -5.12 -14.33 12.02
N ARG A 94 -4.81 -15.20 11.04
CA ARG A 94 -4.44 -16.60 11.27
C ARG A 94 -2.93 -16.81 11.33
N GLY A 95 -2.14 -15.89 10.80
CA GLY A 95 -0.68 -16.01 10.67
C GLY A 95 0.09 -14.83 11.27
N GLN A 96 1.38 -14.71 10.96
CA GLN A 96 2.15 -13.51 11.33
C GLN A 96 1.77 -12.31 10.47
N SER A 97 1.26 -12.55 9.26
CA SER A 97 0.71 -11.54 8.38
C SER A 97 -0.33 -12.18 7.45
N ASP A 98 -1.50 -11.56 7.35
CA ASP A 98 -2.66 -12.06 6.58
C ASP A 98 -3.05 -11.07 5.49
N LEU A 99 -3.72 -11.55 4.45
CA LEU A 99 -4.29 -10.71 3.40
C LEU A 99 -5.62 -10.10 3.84
N TYR A 100 -5.73 -8.79 3.60
CA TYR A 100 -6.91 -7.97 3.83
C TYR A 100 -7.34 -7.32 2.52
N ILE A 101 -8.63 -7.02 2.42
CA ILE A 101 -9.22 -6.28 1.31
C ILE A 101 -10.00 -5.07 1.83
N SER A 102 -9.85 -3.93 1.15
CA SER A 102 -10.69 -2.75 1.32
C SER A 102 -11.27 -2.35 -0.03
N TYR A 103 -12.52 -1.89 -0.03
CA TYR A 103 -13.24 -1.49 -1.24
C TYR A 103 -13.36 0.02 -1.31
N TRP A 104 -13.20 0.58 -2.52
CA TRP A 104 -13.52 1.97 -2.79
C TRP A 104 -15.03 2.14 -2.86
N GLN A 105 -15.57 3.04 -2.04
CA GLN A 105 -16.99 3.24 -1.85
C GLN A 105 -17.50 4.41 -2.70
N GLU A 106 -18.81 4.42 -2.97
CA GLU A 106 -19.48 5.49 -3.74
C GLU A 106 -19.36 6.87 -3.07
N ASP A 107 -19.17 6.92 -1.76
CA ASP A 107 -18.96 8.16 -0.99
C ASP A 107 -17.53 8.72 -1.10
N GLY A 108 -16.66 8.07 -1.90
CA GLY A 108 -15.28 8.48 -2.10
C GLY A 108 -14.35 8.10 -0.95
N SER A 109 -14.69 7.06 -0.18
CA SER A 109 -13.88 6.55 0.92
C SER A 109 -13.46 5.09 0.72
N TRP A 110 -12.45 4.66 1.47
CA TRP A 110 -12.08 3.25 1.60
C TRP A 110 -12.90 2.59 2.71
N SER A 111 -13.50 1.43 2.42
CA SER A 111 -14.18 0.62 3.43
C SER A 111 -13.21 0.18 4.52
N GLU A 112 -13.75 -0.20 5.69
CA GLU A 112 -12.95 -0.94 6.68
C GLU A 112 -12.35 -2.18 6.02
N ALA A 113 -11.04 -2.38 6.23
CA ALA A 113 -10.34 -3.50 5.66
C ALA A 113 -10.71 -4.82 6.35
N VAL A 114 -11.12 -5.79 5.55
CA VAL A 114 -11.65 -7.09 5.99
C VAL A 114 -10.62 -8.19 5.72
N ASN A 115 -10.39 -9.06 6.70
CA ASN A 115 -9.53 -10.23 6.52
C ASN A 115 -10.17 -11.19 5.49
N LEU A 116 -9.42 -11.62 4.48
CA LEU A 116 -9.95 -12.49 3.42
C LEU A 116 -10.28 -13.92 3.89
N GLY A 117 -9.84 -14.30 5.09
CA GLY A 117 -10.17 -15.58 5.70
C GLY A 117 -9.61 -16.78 4.92
N SER A 118 -10.10 -17.96 5.26
CA SER A 118 -9.71 -19.22 4.61
C SER A 118 -10.52 -19.46 3.33
N PRO A 119 -9.96 -20.11 2.28
CA PRO A 119 -8.61 -20.70 2.19
C PRO A 119 -7.52 -19.72 1.74
N VAL A 120 -7.87 -18.44 1.52
CA VAL A 120 -6.95 -17.43 0.98
C VAL A 120 -5.78 -17.16 1.92
N ASN A 121 -6.07 -17.02 3.22
CA ASN A 121 -5.07 -16.92 4.27
C ASN A 121 -4.73 -18.30 4.83
N SER A 122 -3.42 -18.59 4.86
CA SER A 122 -2.82 -19.78 5.47
C SER A 122 -2.55 -19.54 6.97
N THR A 123 -2.10 -20.57 7.68
CA THR A 123 -1.67 -20.41 9.08
C THR A 123 -0.24 -19.85 9.22
N ASP A 124 0.46 -19.63 8.09
CA ASP A 124 1.86 -19.21 8.06
C ASP A 124 1.98 -17.70 7.75
N SER A 125 2.59 -17.29 6.64
CA SER A 125 2.50 -15.90 6.19
C SER A 125 2.30 -15.77 4.70
N ASP A 126 1.33 -14.92 4.36
CA ASP A 126 0.93 -14.65 3.00
C ASP A 126 1.39 -13.22 2.62
N HIS A 127 2.63 -13.11 2.12
CA HIS A 127 3.28 -11.82 1.84
C HIS A 127 3.40 -11.45 0.36
N TYR A 128 3.13 -12.40 -0.56
CA TYR A 128 3.46 -12.22 -1.97
C TYR A 128 2.23 -12.43 -2.84
N LEU A 129 1.69 -11.32 -3.35
CA LEU A 129 0.79 -11.32 -4.50
C LEU A 129 1.61 -10.98 -5.72
N THR A 130 1.62 -11.86 -6.72
CA THR A 130 2.22 -11.59 -8.04
C THR A 130 1.13 -11.72 -9.08
N ASP A 131 0.96 -10.70 -9.93
CA ASP A 131 0.21 -10.86 -11.17
C ASP A 131 0.99 -11.80 -12.09
N THR A 132 0.36 -12.90 -12.52
CA THR A 132 0.82 -13.75 -13.63
C THR A 132 0.18 -13.32 -14.93
#